data_AF-A0A956PAP3-F1
#
_entry.id   AF-A0A956PAP3-F1
#
_cell.length_a   1.000
_cell.length_b   1.000
_cell.length_c   1.000
_cell.angle_alpha   90.00
_cell.angle_beta   90.00
_cell.angle_gamma   90.00
#
_symmetry.space_group_name_H-M   'P 1'
#
loop_
_entity.id
_entity.type
_entity.pdbx_description
1 polymer ?
#
loop_
_entity_poly.entity_id
_entity_poly.type
_entity_poly.pdbx_seq_one_letter_code
_entity_poly.pdbx_strand_id
1 'polypeptide(L)'
;RRAIVAALVVLYAVPPVVRLAKFAPPTNGFQKEVIGLAARITDPGTPVFDGVGALVQRPDAYGFHWILWADELRRYAQGDLPPLVATLRAGGARLVLQTYRIERLPKSDLAALFHQFPRLWGPLRVAGYDSGDARVGPEAHSFELWYDGMYDVVPEGTEIDGAPAVGPVRLRAGRHEARLPGSPARVILRDAAWRERATLPPPPRDRRFFGPYGYAF
;
A
#
# COMPACT_ATOMS: atom_id res chain seq x y z
N ARG A 1 52.18 -22.55 -1.71
CA ARG A 1 51.44 -23.52 -0.84
C ARG A 1 50.42 -22.84 0.09
N ARG A 2 50.81 -21.87 0.94
CA ARG A 2 49.87 -21.17 1.85
C ARG A 2 48.71 -20.45 1.14
N ALA A 3 48.98 -19.80 0.01
CA ALA A 3 47.95 -19.12 -0.80
C ALA A 3 46.90 -20.09 -1.37
N ILE A 4 47.31 -21.29 -1.81
CA ILE A 4 46.42 -22.31 -2.36
C ILE A 4 45.50 -22.87 -1.26
N VAL A 5 46.03 -23.09 -0.06
CA VAL A 5 45.25 -23.52 1.10
C VAL A 5 44.22 -22.46 1.50
N ALA A 6 44.61 -21.18 1.54
CA ALA A 6 43.68 -20.08 1.84
C ALA A 6 42.56 -19.97 0.78
N ALA A 7 42.89 -20.10 -0.51
CA ALA A 7 41.89 -20.07 -1.59
C ALA A 7 40.90 -21.24 -1.48
N LEU A 8 41.37 -22.44 -1.14
CA LEU A 8 40.50 -23.61 -0.93
C LEU A 8 39.59 -23.42 0.30
N VAL A 9 40.09 -22.88 1.41
CA VAL A 9 39.26 -22.59 2.58
C VAL A 9 38.16 -21.59 2.24
N VAL A 10 38.45 -20.52 1.49
CA VAL A 10 37.42 -19.56 1.04
C VAL A 10 36.41 -20.23 0.11
N LEU A 11 36.85 -21.02 -0.86
CA LEU A 11 35.96 -21.69 -1.82
C LEU A 11 35.04 -22.73 -1.14
N TYR A 12 35.51 -23.39 -0.08
CA TYR A 12 34.73 -24.40 0.65
C TYR A 12 33.90 -23.83 1.81
N ALA A 13 34.30 -22.73 2.45
CA ALA A 13 33.59 -22.13 3.58
C ALA A 13 32.53 -21.09 3.15
N VAL A 14 32.73 -20.37 2.04
CA VAL A 14 31.77 -19.35 1.58
C VAL A 14 30.42 -19.96 1.15
N PRO A 15 30.35 -21.06 0.35
CA PRO A 15 29.07 -21.65 -0.03
C PRO A 15 28.19 -22.11 1.14
N PRO A 16 28.69 -22.81 2.18
CA PRO A 16 27.88 -23.20 3.33
C PRO A 16 27.46 -22.00 4.19
N VAL A 17 28.29 -20.96 4.36
CA VAL A 17 27.89 -19.73 5.07
C VAL A 17 26.79 -18.98 4.31
N VAL A 18 26.91 -18.86 2.98
CA VAL A 18 25.87 -18.27 2.14
C VAL A 18 24.59 -19.12 2.16
N ARG A 19 24.69 -20.46 2.24
CA ARG A 19 23.53 -21.34 2.41
C ARG A 19 22.91 -21.20 3.80
N LEU A 20 23.71 -21.16 4.87
CA LEU A 20 23.22 -20.95 6.25
C LEU A 20 22.54 -19.60 6.41
N ALA A 21 23.03 -18.55 5.75
CA ALA A 21 22.36 -17.25 5.71
C ALA A 21 20.98 -17.32 5.01
N LYS A 22 20.80 -18.23 4.04
CA LYS A 22 19.47 -18.52 3.42
C LYS A 22 18.56 -19.34 4.34
N PHE A 23 19.11 -20.03 5.34
CA PHE A 23 18.37 -20.78 6.36
C PHE A 23 18.19 -20.01 7.66
N ALA A 24 18.74 -18.79 7.78
CA ALA A 24 18.41 -17.91 8.89
C ALA A 24 16.88 -17.74 8.90
N PRO A 25 16.22 -17.99 10.05
CA PRO A 25 14.76 -17.92 10.10
C PRO A 25 14.31 -16.53 9.64
N PRO A 26 13.33 -16.44 8.73
CA PRO A 26 12.79 -15.16 8.32
C PRO A 26 12.37 -14.39 9.57
N THR A 27 12.94 -13.19 9.76
CA THR A 27 12.57 -12.36 10.90
C THR A 27 11.28 -11.63 10.57
N ASN A 28 10.31 -11.67 11.49
CA ASN A 28 9.08 -10.87 11.38
C ASN A 28 9.34 -9.36 11.61
N GLY A 29 10.60 -8.91 11.52
CA GLY A 29 11.01 -7.53 11.79
C GLY A 29 10.33 -6.54 10.87
N PHE A 30 10.32 -6.81 9.55
CA PHE A 30 9.66 -5.97 8.57
C PHE A 30 8.13 -5.90 8.78
N GLN A 31 7.51 -7.02 9.17
CA GLN A 31 6.08 -7.06 9.49
C GLN A 31 5.75 -6.18 10.70
N LYS A 32 6.53 -6.31 11.78
CA LYS A 32 6.40 -5.48 12.97
C LYS A 32 6.64 -4.01 12.66
N GLU A 33 7.60 -3.70 11.80
CA GLU A 33 7.90 -2.32 11.39
C GLU A 33 6.73 -1.68 10.64
N VAL A 34 6.16 -2.37 9.65
CA VAL A 34 5.00 -1.89 8.89
C VAL A 34 3.77 -1.75 9.78
N ILE A 35 3.49 -2.74 10.64
CA ILE A 35 2.39 -2.68 11.62
C ILE A 35 2.59 -1.50 12.56
N GLY A 36 3.80 -1.33 13.09
CA GLY A 36 4.15 -0.20 13.95
C GLY A 36 4.02 1.14 13.22
N LEU A 37 4.40 1.20 11.94
CA LEU A 37 4.24 2.41 11.13
C LEU A 37 2.76 2.71 10.88
N ALA A 38 1.95 1.73 10.49
CA ALA A 38 0.50 1.85 10.34
C ALA A 38 -0.15 2.38 11.63
N ALA A 39 0.24 1.84 12.79
CA ALA A 39 -0.24 2.28 14.09
C ALA A 39 0.17 3.72 14.45
N ARG A 40 1.33 4.20 13.97
CA ARG A 40 1.76 5.60 14.18
C ARG A 40 1.05 6.60 13.28
N ILE A 41 0.75 6.23 12.04
CA ILE A 41 0.14 7.16 11.07
C ILE A 41 -1.39 7.23 11.15
N THR A 42 -2.02 6.37 11.94
CA THR A 42 -3.48 6.34 12.09
C THR A 42 -3.89 6.40 13.56
N ASP A 43 -4.94 7.15 13.85
CA ASP A 43 -5.55 7.17 15.18
C ASP A 43 -6.19 5.81 15.48
N PRO A 44 -6.31 5.35 16.74
CA PRO A 44 -6.83 4.02 17.10
C PRO A 44 -8.17 3.64 16.45
N GLY A 45 -9.09 4.59 16.27
CA GLY A 45 -10.39 4.38 15.62
C GLY A 45 -10.41 4.55 14.10
N THR A 46 -9.28 4.85 13.46
CA THR A 46 -9.21 4.97 11.99
C THR A 46 -9.43 3.59 11.36
N PRO A 47 -10.39 3.43 10.43
CA PRO A 47 -10.61 2.14 9.78
C PRO A 47 -9.44 1.75 8.86
N VAL A 48 -8.96 0.52 9.01
CA VAL A 48 -7.83 -0.04 8.25
C VAL A 48 -8.23 -1.38 7.62
N PHE A 49 -7.74 -1.63 6.41
CA PHE A 49 -7.91 -2.91 5.74
C PHE A 49 -6.57 -3.57 5.41
N ASP A 50 -6.41 -4.85 5.77
CA ASP A 50 -5.20 -5.63 5.48
C ASP A 50 -5.46 -7.04 4.94
N GLY A 51 -6.71 -7.51 5.01
CA GLY A 51 -7.13 -8.85 4.58
C GLY A 51 -6.51 -10.00 5.39
N VAL A 52 -5.76 -9.74 6.46
CA VAL A 52 -5.07 -10.76 7.27
C VAL A 52 -5.35 -10.64 8.77
N GLY A 53 -5.91 -9.52 9.24
CA GLY A 53 -6.02 -9.22 10.66
C GLY A 53 -4.66 -8.92 11.31
N ALA A 54 -3.74 -8.24 10.62
CA ALA A 54 -2.40 -7.95 11.15
C ALA A 54 -2.45 -6.95 12.32
N LEU A 55 -3.41 -6.02 12.29
CA LEU A 55 -3.69 -5.08 13.37
C LEU A 55 -4.72 -5.59 14.41
N VAL A 56 -4.84 -6.91 14.66
CA VAL A 56 -5.85 -7.50 15.60
C VAL A 56 -5.95 -6.79 16.96
N GLN A 57 -4.88 -6.13 17.42
CA GLN A 57 -4.89 -5.30 18.63
C GLN A 57 -5.74 -4.03 18.54
N ARG A 58 -6.34 -3.74 17.38
CA ARG A 58 -7.25 -2.62 17.13
C ARG A 58 -8.58 -3.14 16.59
N PRO A 59 -9.40 -3.81 17.43
CA PRO A 59 -10.68 -4.36 16.99
C PRO A 59 -11.58 -3.28 16.36
N ASP A 60 -11.55 -2.06 16.90
CA ASP A 60 -12.34 -0.93 16.41
C ASP A 60 -11.87 -0.41 15.03
N ALA A 61 -10.63 -0.74 14.61
CA ALA A 61 -10.13 -0.39 13.28
C ALA A 61 -10.68 -1.30 12.18
N TYR A 62 -11.29 -2.44 12.54
CA TYR A 62 -11.92 -3.36 11.61
C TYR A 62 -13.44 -3.18 11.62
N GLY A 63 -13.90 -2.09 11.02
CA GLY A 63 -15.29 -2.00 10.54
C GLY A 63 -15.60 -3.02 9.42
N PHE A 64 -14.65 -3.89 9.07
CA PHE A 64 -14.69 -4.86 7.99
C PHE A 64 -14.54 -6.26 8.57
N HIS A 65 -15.55 -7.11 8.42
CA HIS A 65 -15.51 -8.49 8.92
C HIS A 65 -14.66 -9.43 8.05
N TRP A 66 -13.84 -8.92 7.14
CA TRP A 66 -13.21 -9.75 6.11
C TRP A 66 -11.74 -9.97 6.39
N ILE A 67 -11.45 -11.19 6.81
CA ILE A 67 -10.12 -11.76 6.64
C ILE A 67 -10.17 -12.55 5.34
N LEU A 68 -9.26 -12.27 4.41
CA LEU A 68 -9.24 -12.86 3.07
C LEU A 68 -8.62 -14.28 3.08
N TRP A 69 -9.13 -15.23 3.88
CA TRP A 69 -8.62 -16.60 3.79
C TRP A 69 -8.99 -17.21 2.44
N ALA A 70 -8.47 -18.41 2.17
CA ALA A 70 -8.70 -19.08 0.89
C ALA A 70 -10.19 -19.31 0.62
N ASP A 71 -10.99 -19.57 1.67
CA ASP A 71 -12.43 -19.79 1.54
C ASP A 71 -13.19 -18.48 1.34
N GLU A 72 -12.85 -17.38 2.01
CA GLU A 72 -13.44 -16.06 1.74
C GLU A 72 -13.09 -15.55 0.35
N LEU A 73 -11.85 -15.77 -0.12
CA LEU A 73 -11.48 -15.42 -1.50
C LEU A 73 -12.29 -16.22 -2.52
N ARG A 74 -12.57 -17.50 -2.25
CA ARG A 74 -13.42 -18.33 -3.11
C ARG A 74 -14.85 -17.82 -3.13
N ARG A 75 -15.44 -17.58 -1.95
CA ARG A 75 -16.78 -17.01 -1.79
C ARG A 75 -16.91 -15.64 -2.44
N TYR A 76 -15.90 -14.79 -2.30
CA TYR A 76 -15.82 -13.48 -2.96
C TYR A 76 -15.84 -13.63 -4.48
N ALA A 77 -15.02 -14.52 -5.04
CA ALA A 77 -15.00 -14.80 -6.48
C ALA A 77 -16.32 -15.39 -7.01
N GLN A 78 -17.09 -16.05 -6.15
CA GLN A 78 -18.42 -16.60 -6.46
C GLN A 78 -19.56 -15.57 -6.32
N GLY A 79 -19.28 -14.38 -5.75
CA GLY A 79 -20.28 -13.35 -5.48
C GLY A 79 -21.05 -13.55 -4.16
N ASP A 80 -20.63 -14.49 -3.31
CA ASP A 80 -21.27 -14.77 -2.02
C ASP A 80 -20.93 -13.74 -0.92
N LEU A 81 -19.99 -12.83 -1.21
CA LEU A 81 -19.60 -11.73 -0.35
C LEU A 81 -19.91 -10.40 -1.05
N PRO A 82 -20.19 -9.32 -0.29
CA PRO A 82 -20.37 -8.00 -0.89
C PRO A 82 -19.16 -7.56 -1.72
N PRO A 83 -19.29 -6.57 -2.61
CA PRO A 83 -18.14 -6.03 -3.35
C PRO A 83 -17.14 -5.34 -2.42
N LEU A 84 -15.85 -5.67 -2.53
CA LEU A 84 -14.81 -5.19 -1.61
C LEU A 84 -14.70 -3.68 -1.60
N VAL A 85 -14.56 -3.09 -2.79
CA VAL A 85 -14.35 -1.66 -2.97
C VAL A 85 -15.50 -0.86 -2.37
N ALA A 86 -16.75 -1.28 -2.62
CA ALA A 86 -17.92 -0.64 -2.04
C ALA A 86 -17.96 -0.76 -0.51
N THR A 87 -17.59 -1.93 0.02
CA THR A 87 -17.53 -2.19 1.47
C THR A 87 -16.48 -1.32 2.14
N LEU A 88 -15.27 -1.23 1.57
CA LEU A 88 -14.18 -0.39 2.09
C LEU A 88 -14.55 1.09 2.12
N ARG A 89 -15.19 1.58 1.05
CA ARG A 89 -15.71 2.94 0.99
C ARG A 89 -16.76 3.20 2.07
N ALA A 90 -17.75 2.32 2.20
CA ALA A 90 -18.83 2.47 3.16
C ALA A 90 -18.33 2.42 4.62
N GLY A 91 -17.36 1.56 4.92
CA GLY A 91 -16.75 1.46 6.25
C GLY A 91 -15.64 2.48 6.52
N GLY A 92 -15.38 3.42 5.60
CA GLY A 92 -14.46 4.52 5.83
C GLY A 92 -12.98 4.13 5.90
N ALA A 93 -12.56 3.07 5.20
CA ALA A 93 -11.16 2.64 5.16
C ALA A 93 -10.24 3.78 4.69
N ARG A 94 -9.31 4.22 5.52
CA ARG A 94 -8.33 5.27 5.17
C ARG A 94 -6.93 4.73 4.88
N LEU A 95 -6.66 3.51 5.33
CA LEU A 95 -5.37 2.85 5.17
C LEU A 95 -5.59 1.41 4.67
N VAL A 96 -4.76 1.03 3.70
CA VAL A 96 -4.66 -0.35 3.21
C VAL A 96 -3.22 -0.84 3.39
N LEU A 97 -3.07 -1.98 4.06
CA LEU A 97 -1.82 -2.72 4.15
C LEU A 97 -1.81 -3.75 3.02
N GLN A 98 -1.06 -3.52 1.95
CA GLN A 98 -0.96 -4.46 0.83
C GLN A 98 -0.29 -5.77 1.28
N THR A 99 -1.09 -6.83 1.36
CA THR A 99 -0.64 -8.19 1.67
C THR A 99 -0.73 -9.11 0.45
N TYR A 100 -0.10 -10.29 0.52
CA TYR A 100 -0.21 -11.31 -0.54
C TYR A 100 -1.66 -11.77 -0.79
N ARG A 101 -2.56 -11.60 0.19
CA ARG A 101 -3.98 -11.95 0.03
C ARG A 101 -4.74 -10.91 -0.78
N ILE A 102 -4.41 -9.63 -0.59
CA ILE A 102 -4.91 -8.55 -1.46
C ILE A 102 -4.47 -8.79 -2.91
N GLU A 103 -3.25 -9.28 -3.13
CA GLU A 103 -2.75 -9.61 -4.48
C GLU A 103 -3.49 -10.77 -5.16
N ARG A 104 -4.31 -11.53 -4.41
CA ARG A 104 -5.16 -12.62 -4.95
C ARG A 104 -6.58 -12.16 -5.29
N LEU A 105 -6.91 -10.89 -5.07
CA LEU A 105 -8.20 -10.34 -5.49
C LEU A 105 -8.35 -10.38 -7.02
N PRO A 106 -9.60 -10.39 -7.54
CA PRO A 106 -9.86 -10.15 -8.95
C PRO A 106 -9.13 -8.89 -9.43
N LYS A 107 -8.59 -8.93 -10.65
CA LYS A 107 -7.78 -7.84 -11.21
C LYS A 107 -8.51 -6.49 -11.21
N SER A 108 -9.81 -6.51 -11.47
CA SER A 108 -10.68 -5.32 -11.45
C SER A 108 -10.70 -4.66 -10.06
N ASP A 109 -10.88 -5.47 -9.01
CA ASP A 109 -10.92 -4.95 -7.63
C ASP A 109 -9.56 -4.50 -7.16
N LEU A 110 -8.50 -5.23 -7.54
CA LEU A 110 -7.13 -4.82 -7.25
C LEU A 110 -6.80 -3.48 -7.91
N ALA A 111 -7.19 -3.29 -9.17
CA ALA A 111 -7.02 -2.03 -9.88
C ALA A 111 -7.81 -0.91 -9.20
N ALA A 112 -9.11 -1.11 -8.95
CA ALA A 112 -9.95 -0.12 -8.28
C ALA A 112 -9.44 0.26 -6.89
N LEU A 113 -9.01 -0.73 -6.09
CA LEU A 113 -8.37 -0.52 -4.80
C LEU A 113 -7.09 0.31 -4.94
N PHE A 114 -6.24 0.00 -5.92
CA PHE A 114 -4.96 0.70 -6.08
C PHE A 114 -5.10 2.09 -6.68
N HIS A 115 -6.17 2.35 -7.44
CA HIS A 115 -6.57 3.68 -7.87
C HIS A 115 -7.02 4.56 -6.70
N GLN A 116 -7.68 3.98 -5.68
CA GLN A 116 -8.26 4.71 -4.55
C GLN A 116 -7.37 4.74 -3.31
N PHE A 117 -6.36 3.88 -3.30
CA PHE A 117 -5.33 3.81 -2.26
C PHE A 117 -3.93 3.85 -2.90
N PRO A 118 -3.44 5.03 -3.31
CA PRO A 118 -2.08 5.20 -3.77
C PRO A 118 -1.06 4.72 -2.73
N ARG A 119 0.07 4.22 -3.24
CA ARG A 119 1.18 3.79 -2.39
C ARG A 119 1.79 4.98 -1.65
N LEU A 120 1.87 4.85 -0.32
CA LEU A 120 2.61 5.76 0.55
C LEU A 120 4.04 5.27 0.74
N TRP A 121 4.19 4.06 1.31
CA TRP A 121 5.50 3.53 1.69
C TRP A 121 5.45 2.01 1.78
N GLY A 122 6.40 1.30 1.15
CA GLY A 122 6.42 -0.16 1.18
C GLY A 122 5.04 -0.76 0.81
N PRO A 123 4.40 -1.56 1.69
CA PRO A 123 3.05 -2.08 1.50
C PRO A 123 1.94 -1.12 1.95
N LEU A 124 2.25 0.01 2.59
CA LEU A 124 1.26 0.98 3.05
C LEU A 124 0.72 1.79 1.90
N ARG A 125 -0.61 1.86 1.85
CA ARG A 125 -1.38 2.66 0.90
C ARG A 125 -2.40 3.48 1.67
N VAL A 126 -2.55 4.74 1.30
CA VAL A 126 -3.44 5.69 1.98
C VAL A 126 -4.54 6.11 1.04
N ALA A 127 -5.68 6.53 1.58
CA ALA A 127 -6.78 7.07 0.80
C ALA A 127 -6.31 8.19 -0.14
N GLY A 128 -6.87 8.22 -1.34
CA GLY A 128 -6.57 9.24 -2.33
C GLY A 128 -6.92 8.81 -3.74
N TYR A 129 -6.12 9.26 -4.69
CA TYR A 129 -6.29 8.95 -6.10
C TYR A 129 -4.96 8.63 -6.75
N ASP A 130 -4.95 7.67 -7.66
CA ASP A 130 -3.83 7.33 -8.50
C ASP A 130 -4.36 7.09 -9.90
N SER A 131 -3.93 7.87 -10.89
CA SER A 131 -4.34 7.69 -12.29
C SER A 131 -3.83 6.38 -12.93
N GLY A 132 -2.94 5.65 -12.25
CA GLY A 132 -2.39 4.39 -12.73
C GLY A 132 -1.58 4.60 -14.01
N ASP A 133 -1.98 3.90 -15.08
CA ASP A 133 -1.34 4.01 -16.39
C ASP A 133 -1.91 5.17 -17.24
N ALA A 134 -3.04 5.77 -16.83
CA ALA A 134 -3.60 6.93 -17.51
C ALA A 134 -2.72 8.16 -17.26
N ARG A 135 -2.24 8.79 -18.35
CA ARG A 135 -1.51 10.05 -18.26
C ARG A 135 -2.48 11.21 -18.34
N VAL A 136 -2.52 12.03 -17.29
CA VAL A 136 -3.26 13.29 -17.26
C VAL A 136 -2.45 14.34 -18.01
N GLY A 137 -3.05 14.94 -19.03
CA GLY A 137 -2.49 16.01 -19.84
C GLY A 137 -3.29 17.31 -19.69
N PRO A 138 -3.26 18.21 -20.68
CA PRO A 138 -3.99 19.48 -20.60
C PRO A 138 -5.51 19.31 -20.60
N GLU A 139 -6.01 18.20 -21.16
CA GLU A 139 -7.43 17.87 -21.17
C GLU A 139 -7.93 17.42 -19.79
N ALA A 140 -9.18 17.75 -19.48
CA ALA A 140 -9.82 17.41 -18.22
C ALA A 140 -9.90 15.89 -18.01
N HIS A 141 -9.32 15.42 -16.91
CA HIS A 141 -9.40 14.03 -16.47
C HIS A 141 -10.28 13.94 -15.23
N SER A 142 -11.47 13.34 -15.35
CA SER A 142 -12.36 13.12 -14.21
C SER A 142 -11.85 11.99 -13.32
N PHE A 143 -11.90 12.21 -12.01
CA PHE A 143 -11.66 11.18 -10.99
C PHE A 143 -12.61 11.35 -9.81
N GLU A 144 -12.65 10.37 -8.92
CA GLU A 144 -13.46 10.39 -7.70
C GLU A 144 -12.57 10.21 -6.48
N LEU A 145 -12.79 11.04 -5.46
CA LEU A 145 -12.27 10.85 -4.10
C LEU A 145 -13.36 10.29 -3.21
N TRP A 146 -13.05 9.24 -2.46
CA TRP A 146 -14.00 8.65 -1.52
C TRP A 146 -14.26 9.52 -0.30
N TYR A 147 -13.37 10.44 -0.01
CA TYR A 147 -13.36 11.11 1.27
C TYR A 147 -12.96 12.57 1.19
N ASP A 148 -13.44 13.34 2.16
CA ASP A 148 -12.89 14.66 2.44
C ASP A 148 -11.48 14.49 3.02
N GLY A 149 -10.57 15.38 2.62
CA GLY A 149 -9.18 15.35 3.10
C GLY A 149 -8.38 16.59 2.73
N MET A 150 -7.19 16.70 3.32
CA MET A 150 -6.09 17.42 2.70
C MET A 150 -5.36 16.42 1.81
N TYR A 151 -4.93 16.80 0.62
CA TYR A 151 -4.28 15.90 -0.33
C TYR A 151 -2.99 16.48 -0.87
N ASP A 152 -1.92 15.71 -0.78
CA ASP A 152 -0.70 15.98 -1.52
C ASP A 152 -0.88 15.60 -2.98
N VAL A 153 -0.58 16.52 -3.89
CA VAL A 153 -0.72 16.29 -5.34
C VAL A 153 0.66 16.12 -5.97
N VAL A 154 0.81 15.10 -6.81
CA VAL A 154 2.02 14.83 -7.59
C VAL A 154 1.60 14.55 -9.04
N PRO A 155 2.24 15.14 -10.06
CA PRO A 155 3.34 16.11 -9.97
C PRO A 155 2.86 17.52 -9.57
N GLU A 156 3.82 18.36 -9.18
CA GLU A 156 3.57 19.80 -9.00
C GLU A 156 3.08 20.44 -10.30
N GLY A 157 2.25 21.48 -10.18
CA GLY A 157 1.62 22.13 -11.33
C GLY A 157 0.39 21.40 -11.88
N THR A 158 -0.03 20.29 -11.27
CA THR A 158 -1.36 19.70 -11.53
C THR A 158 -2.44 20.68 -11.08
N GLU A 159 -3.42 20.93 -11.93
CA GLU A 159 -4.62 21.70 -11.60
C GLU A 159 -5.72 20.74 -11.15
N ILE A 160 -6.39 21.05 -10.05
CA ILE A 160 -7.57 20.33 -9.55
C ILE A 160 -8.74 21.30 -9.54
N ASP A 161 -9.83 20.93 -10.22
CA ASP A 161 -11.04 21.75 -10.36
C ASP A 161 -10.76 23.18 -10.87
N GLY A 162 -9.77 23.31 -11.76
CA GLY A 162 -9.35 24.57 -12.37
C GLY A 162 -8.39 25.43 -11.52
N ALA A 163 -7.98 24.96 -10.34
CA ALA A 163 -7.00 25.65 -9.50
C ALA A 163 -5.66 24.89 -9.46
N PRO A 164 -4.50 25.56 -9.60
CA PRO A 164 -3.20 24.91 -9.49
C PRO A 164 -2.97 24.39 -8.07
N ALA A 165 -2.58 23.12 -7.95
CA ALA A 165 -2.22 22.50 -6.68
C ALA A 165 -0.81 22.94 -6.26
N VAL A 166 -0.74 23.97 -5.41
CA VAL A 166 0.50 24.44 -4.78
C VAL A 166 0.57 23.88 -3.36
N GLY A 167 1.24 22.73 -3.21
CA GLY A 167 1.29 22.00 -1.94
C GLY A 167 0.02 21.19 -1.65
N PRO A 168 -0.26 20.86 -0.37
CA PRO A 168 -1.45 20.12 0.01
C PRO A 168 -2.74 20.92 -0.27
N VAL A 169 -3.71 20.30 -0.94
CA VAL A 169 -5.01 20.92 -1.28
C VAL A 169 -6.15 20.31 -0.47
N ARG A 170 -7.08 21.14 0.01
CA ARG A 170 -8.31 20.67 0.68
C ARG A 170 -9.32 20.27 -0.39
N LEU A 171 -9.71 18.99 -0.44
CA LEU A 171 -10.72 18.48 -1.35
C LEU A 171 -11.84 17.78 -0.57
N ARG A 172 -13.03 17.81 -1.15
CA ARG A 172 -14.20 17.08 -0.64
C ARG A 172 -14.24 15.68 -1.25
N ALA A 173 -15.03 14.79 -0.67
CA ALA A 173 -15.43 13.55 -1.30
C ALA A 173 -16.29 13.88 -2.52
N GLY A 174 -16.16 13.06 -3.56
CA GLY A 174 -16.94 13.18 -4.79
C GLY A 174 -16.06 13.31 -6.02
N ARG A 175 -16.67 13.80 -7.09
CA ARG A 175 -16.06 13.89 -8.41
C ARG A 175 -15.26 15.18 -8.56
N HIS A 176 -14.07 15.05 -9.13
CA HIS A 176 -13.13 16.13 -9.40
C HIS A 176 -12.59 16.04 -10.82
N GLU A 177 -11.99 17.12 -11.29
CA GLU A 177 -11.22 17.16 -12.54
C GLU A 177 -9.76 17.48 -12.27
N ALA A 178 -8.86 16.70 -12.87
CA ALA A 178 -7.44 17.00 -12.90
C ALA A 178 -7.03 17.44 -14.31
N ARG A 179 -6.16 18.44 -14.40
CA ARG A 179 -5.46 18.83 -15.63
C ARG A 179 -3.98 19.01 -15.32
N LEU A 180 -3.14 18.77 -16.32
CA LEU A 180 -1.71 19.02 -16.23
C LEU A 180 -1.28 19.75 -17.50
N PRO A 181 -1.22 21.09 -17.49
CA PRO A 181 -0.92 21.90 -18.68
C PRO A 181 0.44 21.62 -19.33
N GLY A 182 1.37 21.02 -18.57
CA GLY A 182 2.68 20.63 -19.06
C GLY A 182 2.70 19.29 -19.81
N SER A 183 3.73 18.48 -19.55
CA SER A 183 3.85 17.16 -20.16
C SER A 183 2.91 16.15 -19.50
N PRO A 184 2.14 15.35 -20.26
CA PRO A 184 1.25 14.37 -19.68
C PRO A 184 1.97 13.38 -18.75
N ALA A 185 1.47 13.27 -17.53
CA ALA A 185 2.08 12.47 -16.48
C ALA A 185 1.02 11.74 -15.64
N ARG A 186 1.49 10.78 -14.84
CA ARG A 186 0.67 10.11 -13.83
C ARG A 186 0.43 11.08 -12.68
N VAL A 187 -0.84 11.40 -12.44
CA VAL A 187 -1.30 12.17 -11.28
C VAL A 187 -1.60 11.25 -10.11
N ILE A 188 -1.12 11.61 -8.93
CA ILE A 188 -1.31 10.91 -7.66
C ILE A 188 -1.70 11.94 -6.60
N LEU A 189 -2.81 11.69 -5.91
CA LEU A 189 -3.25 12.43 -4.73
C LEU A 189 -3.18 11.51 -3.51
N ARG A 190 -2.48 11.90 -2.44
CA ARG A 190 -2.43 11.12 -1.19
C ARG A 190 -2.97 11.96 -0.05
N ASP A 191 -3.83 11.40 0.79
CA ASP A 191 -4.29 12.06 2.02
C ASP A 191 -3.09 12.62 2.81
N ALA A 192 -2.96 13.92 3.01
CA ALA A 192 -1.77 14.55 3.57
C ALA A 192 -1.61 14.34 5.09
N ALA A 193 -2.63 13.79 5.78
CA ALA A 193 -2.59 13.58 7.22
C ALA A 193 -1.43 12.66 7.67
N TRP A 194 -0.88 11.84 6.78
CA TRP A 194 0.29 11.00 7.11
C TRP A 194 1.59 11.81 7.25
N ARG A 195 1.75 12.96 6.59
CA ARG A 195 3.01 13.73 6.62
C ARG A 195 3.32 14.23 8.01
N GLU A 196 2.32 14.77 8.68
CA GLU A 196 2.45 15.30 10.04
C GLU A 196 2.72 14.18 11.06
N ARG A 197 2.35 12.93 10.73
CA ARG A 197 2.33 11.80 11.65
C ARG A 197 3.49 10.81 11.45
N ALA A 198 4.26 10.92 10.36
CA ALA A 198 5.35 9.98 10.10
C ALA A 198 6.63 10.62 9.56
N THR A 199 7.71 10.41 10.32
CA THR A 199 9.03 10.19 9.72
C THR A 199 9.02 8.77 9.12
N LEU A 200 8.88 8.69 7.79
CA LEU A 200 8.94 7.40 7.10
C LEU A 200 10.40 6.90 7.12
N PRO A 201 10.67 5.65 7.56
CA PRO A 201 11.99 5.07 7.42
C PRO A 201 12.35 4.95 5.93
N PRO A 202 13.65 4.82 5.57
CA PRO A 202 14.03 4.52 4.20
C PRO A 202 13.29 3.26 3.72
N PRO A 203 12.77 3.26 2.48
CA PRO A 203 12.00 2.12 1.99
C PRO A 203 12.87 0.86 2.02
N PRO A 204 12.33 -0.29 2.45
CA PRO A 204 13.05 -1.55 2.44
C PRO A 204 13.50 -1.86 1.01
N ARG A 205 14.69 -2.44 0.87
CA ARG A 205 15.16 -2.94 -0.43
C ARG A 205 14.30 -4.10 -0.93
N ASP A 206 13.74 -4.90 -0.02
CA ASP A 206 12.86 -6.02 -0.36
C ASP A 206 11.39 -5.58 -0.33
N ARG A 207 10.70 -5.78 -1.47
CA ARG A 207 9.34 -5.26 -1.70
C ARG A 207 8.25 -6.19 -1.19
N ARG A 208 8.58 -7.38 -0.69
CA ARG A 208 7.59 -8.41 -0.36
C ARG A 208 7.25 -8.42 1.13
N PHE A 209 6.09 -7.85 1.46
CA PHE A 209 5.53 -7.85 2.82
C PHE A 209 5.15 -9.25 3.31
N PHE A 210 4.77 -10.13 2.37
CA PHE A 210 4.53 -11.55 2.61
C PHE A 210 4.93 -12.35 1.37
N GLY A 211 6.07 -13.02 1.41
CA GLY A 211 6.37 -14.09 0.46
C GLY A 211 5.55 -15.33 0.81
N PRO A 212 5.12 -16.16 -0.16
CA PRO A 212 4.27 -17.34 0.09
C PRO A 212 4.91 -18.44 0.98
N TYR A 213 6.16 -18.30 1.42
CA TYR A 213 6.92 -19.34 2.13
C TYR A 213 7.83 -18.77 3.22
N GLY A 214 7.27 -18.08 4.21
CA GLY A 214 8.09 -17.47 5.27
C GLY A 214 7.45 -17.39 6.66
N TYR A 215 6.44 -18.22 6.96
CA TYR A 215 5.94 -18.35 8.34
C TYR A 215 6.47 -19.65 8.94
N ALA A 216 7.33 -19.52 9.94
CA ALA A 216 7.34 -20.46 11.06
C ALA A 216 6.50 -19.79 12.15
N PHE A 217 5.32 -20.36 12.44
CA PHE A 217 4.61 -20.08 13.68
C PHE A 217 5.26 -20.88 14.81
#